data_AF-A0A8T3W9F1-F1
#
_entry.id   AF-A0A8T3W9F1-F1
#
_cell.length_a   1.000
_cell.length_b   1.000
_cell.length_c   1.000
_cell.angle_alpha   90.00
_cell.angle_beta   90.00
_cell.angle_gamma   90.00
#
_symmetry.space_group_name_H-M   'P 1'
#
loop_
_entity.id
_entity.type
_entity.pdbx_description
1 polymer ?
#
loop_
_entity_poly.entity_id
_entity_poly.type
_entity_poly.pdbx_seq_one_letter_code
_entity_poly.pdbx_strand_id
1 'polypeptide(L)'
;MPKPFFPIVDWLYRTVMDHAPQYLQDRDMFSAFGLGTIGMYSVVRGLQSVAKSRTMNRIVPDFYDRWLPKLEEISVVAITGLPLLYAFVDPDGVKEIMTRHPVYTSGMSGVWIGSTAAAGQDLYNRRLQVKN
;
A
#
# COMPACT_ATOMS: atom_id res chain seq x y z
N MET A 1 14.35 4.96 -20.74
CA MET A 1 15.15 5.08 -19.50
C MET A 1 14.61 4.08 -18.49
N PRO A 2 15.44 3.24 -17.85
CA PRO A 2 14.96 2.34 -16.80
C PRO A 2 14.39 3.21 -15.67
N LYS A 3 13.14 2.95 -15.25
CA LYS A 3 12.53 3.71 -14.14
C LYS A 3 13.34 3.37 -12.87
N PRO A 4 13.87 4.36 -12.13
CA PRO A 4 14.92 4.15 -11.12
C PRO A 4 14.48 3.33 -9.89
N PHE A 5 13.18 3.01 -9.77
CA PHE A 5 12.60 2.39 -8.59
C PHE A 5 12.63 0.85 -8.60
N PHE A 6 12.58 0.21 -9.77
CA PHE A 6 12.55 -1.26 -9.86
C PHE A 6 13.79 -1.93 -9.24
N PRO A 7 15.02 -1.47 -9.51
CA PRO A 7 16.22 -2.11 -8.96
C PRO A 7 16.32 -2.01 -7.44
N ILE A 8 15.79 -0.94 -6.84
CA ILE A 8 15.79 -0.74 -5.39
C ILE A 8 14.81 -1.70 -4.73
N VAL A 9 13.61 -1.84 -5.30
CA VAL A 9 12.60 -2.77 -4.79
C VAL A 9 13.07 -4.21 -4.92
N ASP A 10 13.66 -4.58 -6.07
CA ASP A 10 14.22 -5.91 -6.28
C ASP A 10 15.38 -6.20 -5.30
N TRP A 11 16.23 -5.22 -5.02
CA TRP A 11 17.31 -5.35 -4.03
C TRP A 11 16.77 -5.52 -2.60
N LEU A 12 15.81 -4.70 -2.18
CA LEU A 12 15.17 -4.82 -0.87
C LEU A 12 14.47 -6.17 -0.72
N TYR A 13 13.73 -6.58 -1.75
CA TYR A 13 13.03 -7.86 -1.77
C TYR A 13 14.02 -9.02 -1.63
N ARG A 14 15.09 -9.05 -2.42
CA ARG A 14 16.13 -10.09 -2.31
C ARG A 14 16.78 -10.12 -0.95
N THR A 15 17.12 -8.96 -0.38
CA THR A 15 17.72 -8.87 0.97
C THR A 15 16.84 -9.55 2.03
N VAL A 16 15.52 -9.39 1.95
CA VAL A 16 14.56 -10.06 2.83
C VAL A 16 14.44 -11.55 2.51
N MET A 17 14.35 -11.90 1.22
CA MET A 17 14.13 -13.27 0.77
C MET A 17 15.34 -14.18 0.97
N ASP A 18 16.56 -13.65 0.91
CA ASP A 18 17.81 -14.38 1.14
C ASP A 18 17.87 -14.98 2.57
N HIS A 19 17.11 -14.41 3.50
CA HIS A 19 16.98 -14.87 4.89
C HIS A 19 15.65 -15.59 5.16
N ALA A 20 14.75 -15.67 4.18
CA ALA A 20 13.46 -16.34 4.32
C ALA A 20 13.59 -17.86 4.12
N PRO A 21 12.68 -18.68 4.69
CA PRO A 21 12.63 -20.10 4.39
C PRO A 21 12.48 -20.41 2.89
N GLN A 22 13.08 -21.52 2.44
CA GLN A 22 13.11 -21.93 1.01
C GLN A 22 11.72 -21.93 0.37
N TYR A 23 10.68 -22.38 1.08
CA TYR A 23 9.31 -22.44 0.55
C TYR A 23 8.71 -21.07 0.19
N LEU A 24 9.19 -19.98 0.80
CA LEU A 24 8.83 -18.60 0.42
C LEU A 24 9.71 -18.10 -0.72
N GLN A 25 11.00 -18.49 -0.77
CA GLN A 25 11.91 -18.14 -1.86
C GLN A 25 11.43 -18.74 -3.19
N ASP A 26 10.98 -19.99 -3.18
CA ASP A 26 10.49 -20.71 -4.37
C ASP A 26 9.15 -20.17 -4.89
N ARG A 27 8.46 -19.34 -4.09
CA ARG A 27 7.17 -18.72 -4.41
C ARG A 27 7.30 -17.21 -4.41
N ASP A 28 8.28 -16.71 -5.15
CA ASP A 28 8.71 -15.32 -5.15
C ASP A 28 7.56 -14.30 -5.32
N MET A 29 6.67 -14.49 -6.29
CA MET A 29 5.51 -13.62 -6.52
C MET A 29 4.54 -13.64 -5.34
N PHE A 30 4.22 -14.82 -4.79
CA PHE A 30 3.32 -14.92 -3.64
C PHE A 30 3.93 -14.26 -2.40
N SER A 31 5.23 -14.45 -2.19
CA SER A 31 5.98 -13.80 -1.10
C SER A 31 6.03 -12.29 -1.29
N ALA A 32 6.25 -11.79 -2.51
CA ALA A 32 6.22 -10.36 -2.82
C ALA A 32 4.83 -9.77 -2.57
N PHE A 33 3.78 -10.44 -3.03
CA PHE A 33 2.39 -10.06 -2.74
C PHE A 33 2.11 -10.02 -1.24
N GLY A 34 2.50 -11.05 -0.51
CA GLY A 34 2.31 -11.14 0.94
C GLY A 34 3.06 -10.02 1.68
N LEU A 35 4.34 -9.81 1.36
CA LEU A 35 5.15 -8.74 1.93
C LEU A 35 4.58 -7.36 1.61
N GLY A 36 4.14 -7.14 0.36
CA GLY A 36 3.48 -5.90 -0.04
C GLY A 36 2.18 -5.66 0.74
N THR A 37 1.35 -6.70 0.87
CA THR A 37 0.07 -6.62 1.58
C THR A 37 0.26 -6.35 3.07
N ILE A 38 1.03 -7.21 3.75
CA ILE A 38 1.24 -7.14 5.20
C ILE A 38 2.04 -5.89 5.54
N GLY A 39 3.14 -5.63 4.82
CA GLY A 39 3.98 -4.47 5.05
C GLY A 39 3.20 -3.17 4.94
N MET A 40 2.41 -3.01 3.87
CA MET A 40 1.62 -1.81 3.70
C MET A 40 0.47 -1.69 4.71
N TYR A 41 -0.20 -2.79 5.02
CA TYR A 41 -1.23 -2.80 6.08
C TYR A 41 -0.64 -2.30 7.41
N SER A 42 0.52 -2.82 7.81
CA SER A 42 1.23 -2.42 9.02
C SER A 42 1.66 -0.96 8.99
N VAL A 43 2.13 -0.44 7.84
CA VAL A 43 2.50 0.98 7.69
C VAL A 43 1.28 1.88 7.88
N VAL A 44 0.14 1.57 7.23
CA VAL A 44 -1.10 2.36 7.41
C VAL A 44 -1.53 2.36 8.87
N ARG A 45 -1.53 1.19 9.53
CA ARG A 45 -1.86 1.06 10.95
C ARG A 45 -0.91 1.87 11.85
N GLY A 46 0.39 1.85 11.56
CA GLY A 46 1.39 2.63 12.28
C GLY A 46 1.16 4.13 12.14
N LEU A 47 0.96 4.62 10.92
CA LEU A 47 0.66 6.03 10.64
C LEU A 47 -0.63 6.49 11.33
N GLN A 48 -1.67 5.65 11.35
CA GLN A 48 -2.91 5.94 12.07
C GLN A 48 -2.70 6.01 13.58
N SER A 49 -1.85 5.14 14.14
CA SER A 49 -1.49 5.19 15.56
C SER A 49 -0.78 6.50 15.92
N VAL A 50 0.16 6.93 15.07
CA VAL A 50 0.85 8.23 15.23
C VAL A 50 -0.13 9.38 15.07
N ALA A 51 -1.05 9.32 14.12
CA ALA A 51 -2.07 10.34 13.90
C ALA A 51 -3.06 10.47 15.07
N LYS A 52 -3.35 9.36 15.77
CA LYS A 52 -4.12 9.33 17.04
C LYS A 52 -3.35 9.94 18.22
N SER A 53 -2.02 9.99 18.14
CA SER A 53 -1.23 10.54 19.23
C SER A 53 -1.57 12.02 19.43
N ARG A 54 -1.67 12.45 20.69
CA ARG A 54 -1.93 13.85 21.07
C ARG A 54 -0.98 14.86 20.40
N THR A 55 0.19 14.40 19.98
CA THR A 55 1.19 15.20 19.27
C THR A 55 0.63 15.80 17.99
N MET A 56 -0.21 15.07 17.24
CA MET A 56 -0.72 15.61 15.97
C MET A 56 -1.80 16.66 16.15
N ASN A 57 -2.70 16.46 17.12
CA ASN A 57 -3.71 17.47 17.45
C ASN A 57 -3.11 18.76 18.06
N ARG A 58 -1.86 18.73 18.54
CA ARG A 58 -1.14 19.96 18.97
C ARG A 58 -0.62 20.78 17.80
N ILE A 59 -0.27 20.15 16.67
CA ILE A 59 0.29 20.84 15.50
C ILE A 59 -0.83 21.26 14.55
N VAL A 60 -1.82 20.39 14.35
CA VAL A 60 -3.00 20.67 13.52
C VAL A 60 -4.26 20.37 14.35
N PRO A 61 -5.00 21.41 14.78
CA PRO A 61 -6.25 21.24 15.51
C PRO A 61 -7.23 20.38 14.70
N ASP A 62 -7.93 19.48 15.40
CA ASP A 62 -8.92 18.54 14.84
C ASP A 62 -8.39 17.66 13.69
N PHE A 63 -7.06 17.43 13.63
CA PHE A 63 -6.47 16.60 12.58
C PHE A 63 -7.09 15.21 12.55
N TYR A 64 -7.17 14.56 13.71
CA TYR A 64 -7.66 13.18 13.79
C TYR A 64 -9.15 13.04 13.45
N ASP A 65 -9.97 14.04 13.81
CA ASP A 65 -11.43 13.96 13.69
C ASP A 65 -11.94 14.51 12.35
N ARG A 66 -11.27 15.51 11.78
CA ARG A 66 -11.75 16.22 10.59
C ARG A 66 -10.88 16.01 9.35
N TRP A 67 -9.57 16.05 9.50
CA TRP A 67 -8.64 16.01 8.36
C TRP A 67 -8.27 14.60 7.95
N LEU A 68 -7.94 13.76 8.92
CA LEU A 68 -7.53 12.38 8.70
C LEU A 68 -8.60 11.56 7.96
N PRO A 69 -9.92 11.62 8.29
CA PRO A 69 -10.92 10.88 7.54
C PRO A 69 -11.01 11.31 6.07
N LYS A 70 -10.87 12.62 5.79
CA LYS A 70 -10.88 13.14 4.42
C LYS A 70 -9.65 12.71 3.64
N LEU A 71 -8.48 12.73 4.28
CA LEU A 71 -7.23 12.26 3.69
C LEU A 71 -7.29 10.75 3.42
N GLU A 72 -7.85 9.97 4.33
CA GLU A 72 -8.07 8.53 4.16
C GLU A 72 -9.01 8.26 2.98
N GLU A 73 -10.13 8.98 2.86
CA GLU A 73 -11.05 8.86 1.73
C GLU A 73 -10.41 9.21 0.39
N ILE A 74 -9.71 10.35 0.30
CA ILE A 74 -8.97 10.74 -0.90
C ILE A 74 -7.89 9.71 -1.23
N SER A 75 -7.18 9.20 -0.22
CA SER A 75 -6.12 8.20 -0.43
C SER A 75 -6.68 6.90 -0.96
N VAL A 76 -7.82 6.42 -0.46
CA VAL A 76 -8.49 5.21 -0.98
C VAL A 76 -8.89 5.42 -2.44
N VAL A 77 -9.50 6.57 -2.76
CA VAL A 77 -9.88 6.90 -4.15
C VAL A 77 -8.65 6.96 -5.06
N ALA A 78 -7.57 7.61 -4.62
CA ALA A 78 -6.35 7.74 -5.40
C ALA A 78 -5.64 6.39 -5.58
N ILE A 79 -5.48 5.60 -4.51
CA ILE A 79 -4.85 4.28 -4.55
C ILE A 79 -5.65 3.33 -5.44
N THR A 80 -6.97 3.42 -5.43
CA THR A 80 -7.84 2.60 -6.30
C THR A 80 -7.85 3.11 -7.75
N GLY A 81 -7.98 4.42 -7.94
CA GLY A 81 -8.21 5.03 -9.24
C GLY A 81 -6.96 5.23 -10.09
N LEU A 82 -5.82 5.59 -9.50
CA LEU A 82 -4.59 5.87 -10.26
C LEU A 82 -4.07 4.65 -11.02
N PRO A 83 -4.01 3.43 -10.46
CA PRO A 83 -3.59 2.24 -11.21
C PRO A 83 -4.54 1.93 -12.37
N LEU A 84 -5.85 2.08 -12.16
CA LEU A 84 -6.87 1.84 -13.20
C LEU A 84 -6.76 2.87 -14.32
N LEU A 85 -6.57 4.15 -13.98
CA LEU A 85 -6.37 5.22 -14.95
C LEU A 85 -5.08 4.99 -15.75
N TYR A 86 -3.99 4.61 -15.10
CA TYR A 86 -2.74 4.29 -15.79
C TYR A 86 -2.92 3.11 -16.75
N ALA A 87 -3.60 2.04 -16.33
CA ALA A 87 -3.90 0.90 -17.19
C ALA A 87 -4.81 1.24 -18.37
N PHE A 88 -5.69 2.23 -18.22
CA PHE A 88 -6.54 2.71 -19.30
C PHE A 88 -5.78 3.59 -20.30
N VAL A 89 -4.88 4.45 -19.82
CA VAL A 89 -4.11 5.40 -20.65
C VAL A 89 -2.94 4.72 -21.38
N ASP A 90 -2.28 3.76 -20.73
CA ASP A 90 -1.08 3.07 -21.24
C ASP A 90 -1.16 1.55 -20.99
N PRO A 91 -2.08 0.84 -21.69
CA PRO A 91 -2.27 -0.59 -21.51
C PRO A 91 -1.04 -1.41 -21.90
N ASP A 92 -0.31 -0.98 -22.94
CA ASP A 92 0.90 -1.65 -23.41
C ASP A 92 2.05 -1.51 -22.41
N GLY A 93 2.25 -0.31 -21.82
CA GLY A 93 3.23 -0.10 -20.77
C GLY A 93 2.93 -0.89 -19.50
N VAL A 94 1.66 -1.03 -19.13
CA VAL A 94 1.25 -1.92 -18.03
C VAL A 94 1.60 -3.37 -18.35
N LYS A 95 1.24 -3.86 -19.53
CA LYS A 95 1.55 -5.23 -19.95
C LYS A 95 3.06 -5.48 -19.97
N GLU A 96 3.85 -4.51 -20.43
CA GLU A 96 5.31 -4.59 -20.41
C GLU A 96 5.86 -4.69 -18.98
N ILE A 97 5.38 -3.87 -18.05
CA ILE A 97 5.82 -3.93 -16.65
C ILE A 97 5.44 -5.28 -16.03
N MET A 98 4.20 -5.74 -16.23
CA MET A 98 3.72 -7.01 -15.69
C MET A 98 4.51 -8.21 -16.22
N THR A 99 4.96 -8.16 -17.47
CA THR A 99 5.73 -9.25 -18.09
C THR A 99 7.21 -9.19 -17.75
N ARG A 100 7.81 -8.00 -17.69
CA ARG A 100 9.25 -7.82 -17.41
C ARG A 100 9.57 -7.84 -15.91
N HIS A 101 8.64 -7.47 -15.05
CA HIS A 101 8.85 -7.34 -13.61
C HIS A 101 7.72 -8.01 -12.79
N PRO A 102 7.49 -9.32 -12.94
CA PRO A 102 6.35 -10.01 -12.32
C PRO A 102 6.36 -9.97 -10.79
N VAL A 103 7.54 -10.05 -10.15
CA VAL A 103 7.70 -9.97 -8.70
C VAL A 103 7.34 -8.58 -8.17
N TYR A 104 7.85 -7.53 -8.81
CA TYR A 104 7.49 -6.14 -8.51
C TYR A 104 5.98 -5.92 -8.68
N THR A 105 5.40 -6.37 -9.80
CA THR A 105 3.96 -6.24 -10.06
C THR A 105 3.14 -6.92 -8.97
N SER A 106 3.51 -8.15 -8.61
CA SER A 106 2.82 -8.90 -7.56
C SER A 106 2.92 -8.19 -6.20
N GLY A 107 4.10 -7.67 -5.85
CA GLY A 107 4.30 -6.85 -4.65
C GLY A 107 3.46 -5.59 -4.65
N MET A 108 3.39 -4.86 -5.77
CA MET A 108 2.56 -3.67 -5.89
C MET A 108 1.05 -3.98 -5.81
N SER A 109 0.60 -5.11 -6.37
CA SER A 109 -0.78 -5.58 -6.16
C SER A 109 -1.05 -5.89 -4.68
N GLY A 110 -0.07 -6.45 -3.97
CA GLY A 110 -0.15 -6.65 -2.53
C GLY A 110 -0.26 -5.32 -1.78
N VAL A 111 0.60 -4.35 -2.07
CA VAL A 111 0.56 -2.98 -1.50
C VAL A 111 -0.81 -2.35 -1.74
N TRP A 112 -1.36 -2.49 -2.94
CA TRP A 112 -2.67 -1.96 -3.31
C TRP A 112 -3.80 -2.56 -2.46
N ILE A 113 -3.83 -3.90 -2.33
CA ILE A 113 -4.83 -4.61 -1.52
C ILE A 113 -4.65 -4.28 -0.03
N GLY A 114 -3.43 -4.33 0.49
CA GLY A 114 -3.12 -4.05 1.89
C GLY A 114 -3.51 -2.62 2.30
N SER A 115 -3.20 -1.64 1.46
CA SER A 115 -3.59 -0.24 1.67
C SER A 115 -5.11 -0.07 1.69
N THR A 116 -5.78 -0.64 0.69
CA THR A 116 -7.24 -0.50 0.52
C THR A 116 -7.98 -1.17 1.67
N ALA A 117 -7.54 -2.36 2.09
CA ALA A 117 -8.11 -3.07 3.23
C ALA A 117 -7.90 -2.31 4.54
N ALA A 118 -6.68 -1.80 4.81
CA ALA A 118 -6.38 -1.05 6.03
C ALA A 118 -7.19 0.26 6.11
N ALA A 119 -7.17 1.07 5.05
CA ALA A 119 -7.88 2.33 5.02
C ALA A 119 -9.40 2.14 4.97
N GLY A 120 -9.89 1.15 4.22
CA GLY A 120 -11.31 0.81 4.15
C GLY A 120 -11.88 0.34 5.48
N GLN A 121 -11.15 -0.50 6.23
CA GLN A 121 -11.56 -0.96 7.55
C GLN A 121 -11.74 0.21 8.52
N ASP A 122 -10.88 1.23 8.46
CA ASP A 122 -10.94 2.37 9.37
C ASP A 122 -12.01 3.40 8.98
N LEU A 123 -12.22 3.64 7.69
CA LEU A 123 -13.37 4.40 7.22
C LEU A 123 -14.69 3.74 7.67
N TYR A 124 -14.77 2.40 7.58
CA TYR A 124 -15.93 1.66 8.05
C TYR A 124 -16.14 1.80 9.57
N ASN A 125 -15.09 1.57 10.36
CA ASN A 125 -15.16 1.68 11.83
C ASN A 125 -15.55 3.10 12.30
N ARG A 126 -15.02 4.15 11.67
CA ARG A 126 -15.37 5.54 11.99
C ARG A 126 -16.83 5.85 11.63
N ARG A 127 -17.33 5.35 10.49
CA ARG A 127 -18.74 5.50 10.11
C ARG A 127 -19.69 4.84 11.10
N LEU A 128 -19.29 3.74 11.73
CA LEU A 128 -20.07 3.10 12.80
C LEU A 128 -20.06 3.92 14.10
N GLN A 129 -18.93 4.55 14.46
CA GLN A 129 -18.83 5.40 15.63
C GLN A 129 -19.63 6.70 15.53
N VAL A 130 -19.80 7.25 14.32
CA VAL A 130 -20.63 8.45 14.08
C VAL A 130 -22.14 8.15 14.14
N LYS A 131 -22.54 6.88 13.99
CA LYS A 131 -23.95 6.47 14.00
C LYS A 131 -24.51 6.11 15.38
N ASN A 132 -23.67 5.98 16.41
CA ASN A 132 -24.04 5.70 17.79
C ASN A 132 -23.80 6.92 18.67
#